data_AF-A0A2M8PWH8-F1
#
_entry.id   AF-A0A2M8PWH8-F1
#
_cell.length_a   1.000
_cell.length_b   1.000
_cell.length_c   1.000
_cell.angle_alpha   90.00
_cell.angle_beta   90.00
_cell.angle_gamma   90.00
#
_symmetry.space_group_name_H-M   'P 1'
#
loop_
_entity.id
_entity.type
_entity.pdbx_description
1 polymer ?
#
loop_
_entity_poly.entity_id
_entity_poly.type
_entity_poly.pdbx_seq_one_letter_code
_entity_poly.pdbx_strand_id
1 'polypeptide(L)'
;MNLHYSELAPPLIGCLVCHTEGTITEFSPQRWWRSTFPLLKCSHCGSAAYFDASPEQWRIQYKHINSASHYHYAAYLLFRQKRWINEEEALEFSRQAYIQRHRLQQVEAGNLTWLTPIVLTEAFETIHSDEEALLNIKGCQLGRRIAAEEQNNTTIAPVDSGTLVVTNRRLHFWGQERPWIYEWNAIRSATYKNNTWTLEFNDTHFIEHLADQDRLDAQLFVAVINSLRMKR
;
A
#
# COMPACT_ATOMS: atom_id res chain seq x y z
N MET A 1 3.81 19.31 36.57
CA MET A 1 4.99 19.75 35.79
C MET A 1 4.51 19.85 34.35
N ASN A 2 4.18 21.06 33.90
CA ASN A 2 3.62 21.30 32.57
C ASN A 2 4.77 21.30 31.57
N LEU A 3 5.14 20.13 31.06
CA LEU A 3 5.97 20.05 29.88
C LEU A 3 5.19 20.73 28.75
N HIS A 4 5.77 21.76 28.14
CA HIS A 4 5.17 22.39 26.98
C HIS A 4 5.06 21.33 25.88
N TYR A 5 3.87 21.19 25.28
CA TYR A 5 3.58 20.21 24.24
C TYR A 5 4.59 20.25 23.07
N SER A 6 5.27 21.39 22.87
CA SER A 6 6.32 21.60 21.87
C SER A 6 7.67 20.95 22.18
N GLU A 7 7.89 20.42 23.39
CA GLU A 7 9.14 19.77 23.81
C GLU A 7 9.07 18.24 23.79
N LEU A 8 7.88 17.67 23.57
CA LEU A 8 7.70 16.22 23.54
C LEU A 8 7.99 15.67 22.15
N ALA A 9 8.71 14.54 22.08
CA ALA A 9 8.92 13.82 20.84
C ALA A 9 7.56 13.45 20.20
N PRO A 10 7.39 13.53 18.87
CA PRO A 10 6.11 13.27 18.20
C PRO A 10 5.39 11.97 18.59
N PRO A 11 6.08 10.82 18.80
CA PRO A 11 5.45 9.58 19.25
C PRO A 11 4.82 9.64 20.64
N LEU A 12 5.13 10.65 21.45
CA LEU A 12 4.52 10.90 22.77
C LEU A 12 3.27 11.78 22.68
N ILE A 13 3.16 12.56 21.61
CA ILE A 13 2.00 13.43 21.34
C ILE A 13 0.87 12.62 20.69
N GLY A 14 1.21 11.79 19.71
CA GLY A 14 0.22 11.02 18.95
C GLY A 14 0.79 9.75 18.32
N CYS A 15 -0.10 8.84 17.99
CA CYS A 15 0.28 7.57 17.40
C CYS A 15 0.73 7.73 15.94
N LEU A 16 1.98 7.39 15.60
CA LEU A 16 2.47 7.45 14.22
C LEU A 16 1.79 6.46 13.25
N VAL A 17 0.99 5.50 13.76
CA VAL A 17 0.24 4.55 12.92
C VAL A 17 -1.16 5.07 12.58
N CYS A 18 -1.92 5.54 13.58
CA CYS A 18 -3.31 5.95 13.38
C CYS A 18 -3.53 7.47 13.43
N HIS A 19 -2.51 8.22 13.83
CA HIS A 19 -2.48 9.69 13.91
C HIS A 19 -3.52 10.25 14.86
N THR A 20 -3.83 9.51 15.93
CA THR A 20 -4.70 9.97 17.01
C THR A 20 -3.84 10.49 18.16
N GLU A 21 -4.01 11.75 18.51
CA GLU A 21 -3.31 12.40 19.61
C GLU A 21 -3.87 11.97 20.97
N GLY A 22 -3.04 12.03 22.02
CA GLY A 22 -3.47 11.73 23.40
C GLY A 22 -3.83 10.26 23.66
N THR A 23 -3.53 9.36 22.73
CA THR A 23 -3.84 7.92 22.84
C THR A 23 -2.64 7.07 23.26
N ILE A 24 -1.46 7.68 23.39
CA ILE A 24 -0.22 6.99 23.73
C ILE A 24 -0.07 6.91 25.24
N THR A 25 0.11 5.70 25.73
CA THR A 25 0.57 5.43 27.09
C THR A 25 1.97 4.85 27.06
N GLU A 26 2.86 5.43 27.86
CA GLU A 26 4.22 4.94 28.07
C GLU A 26 4.25 3.98 29.27
N PHE A 27 4.85 2.81 29.07
CA PHE A 27 5.09 1.82 30.11
C PHE A 27 6.60 1.65 30.30
N SER A 28 7.12 2.06 31.46
CA SER A 28 8.50 1.78 31.82
C SER A 28 8.64 0.30 32.21
N PRO A 29 9.68 -0.41 31.71
CA PRO A 29 9.87 -1.81 32.06
C PRO A 29 10.15 -1.95 33.56
N GLN A 30 9.43 -2.84 34.24
CA GLN A 30 9.82 -3.29 35.58
C GLN A 30 11.09 -4.15 35.49
N ARG A 31 11.98 -4.06 36.49
CA ARG A 31 13.35 -4.66 36.57
C ARG A 31 13.52 -6.15 36.17
N TRP A 32 12.44 -6.90 35.98
CA TRP A 32 12.41 -8.33 35.64
C TRP A 32 12.14 -8.61 34.15
N TRP A 33 11.79 -7.60 33.35
CA TRP A 33 11.55 -7.75 31.91
C TRP A 33 12.84 -7.56 31.11
N ARG A 34 13.01 -8.38 30.06
CA ARG A 34 14.20 -8.43 29.19
C ARG A 34 14.48 -7.16 28.34
N SER A 35 13.66 -6.12 28.43
CA SER A 35 13.84 -4.88 27.65
C SER A 35 14.14 -3.72 28.58
N THR A 36 15.19 -2.96 28.29
CA THR A 36 15.58 -1.74 29.01
C THR A 36 14.82 -0.50 28.54
N PHE A 37 14.09 -0.58 27.43
CA PHE A 37 13.43 0.56 26.80
C PHE A 37 11.95 0.66 27.20
N PRO A 38 11.43 1.89 27.41
CA PRO A 38 10.00 2.15 27.51
C PRO A 38 9.21 1.55 26.34
N LEU A 39 7.99 1.10 26.63
CA LEU A 39 7.04 0.62 25.64
C LEU A 39 5.92 1.65 25.47
N LEU A 40 5.77 2.20 24.28
CA LEU A 40 4.63 3.02 23.88
C LEU A 40 3.50 2.12 23.38
N LYS A 41 2.28 2.36 23.85
CA LYS A 41 1.08 1.66 23.38
C LYS A 41 -0.02 2.66 23.03
N CYS A 42 -0.61 2.49 21.85
CA CYS A 42 -1.76 3.29 21.42
C CYS A 42 -3.06 2.61 21.84
N SER A 43 -3.90 3.31 22.60
CA SER A 43 -5.22 2.82 23.03
C SER A 43 -6.24 2.76 21.88
N HIS A 44 -6.06 3.56 20.83
CA HIS A 44 -7.00 3.63 19.71
C HIS A 44 -6.80 2.52 18.69
N CYS A 45 -5.59 2.34 18.17
CA CYS A 45 -5.32 1.32 17.16
C CYS A 45 -4.69 0.04 17.73
N GLY A 46 -4.18 0.07 18.97
CA GLY A 46 -3.53 -1.07 19.61
C GLY A 46 -2.06 -1.25 19.28
N SER A 47 -1.44 -0.38 18.45
CA SER A 47 -0.01 -0.49 18.12
C SER A 47 0.87 -0.41 19.36
N ALA A 48 1.98 -1.16 19.36
CA ALA A 48 2.96 -1.16 20.44
C ALA A 48 4.39 -1.08 19.89
N ALA A 49 5.22 -0.24 20.48
CA ALA A 49 6.60 -0.02 20.06
C ALA A 49 7.52 0.25 21.24
N TYR A 50 8.76 -0.21 21.17
CA TYR A 50 9.81 0.29 22.06
C TYR A 50 10.24 1.68 21.61
N PHE A 51 10.55 2.52 22.58
CA PHE A 51 10.93 3.91 22.35
C PHE A 51 12.21 4.22 23.14
N ASP A 52 13.12 4.92 22.48
CA ASP A 52 14.39 5.35 23.05
C ASP A 52 14.62 6.78 22.61
N ALA A 53 14.75 7.68 23.58
CA ALA A 53 14.86 9.12 23.35
C ALA A 53 16.03 9.70 24.14
N SER A 54 16.80 10.53 23.46
CA SER A 54 17.75 11.48 24.05
C SER A 54 17.24 12.91 23.80
N PRO A 55 17.88 13.94 24.39
CA PRO A 55 17.49 15.33 24.18
C PRO A 55 17.50 15.79 22.71
N GLU A 56 18.25 15.12 21.84
CA GLU A 56 18.50 15.54 20.46
C GLU A 56 17.91 14.61 19.41
N GLN A 57 17.55 13.38 19.78
CA GLN A 57 17.09 12.37 18.83
C GLN A 57 16.24 11.31 19.53
N TRP A 58 15.36 10.68 18.75
CA TRP A 58 14.65 9.50 19.20
C TRP A 58 14.63 8.42 18.12
N ARG A 59 14.39 7.20 18.57
CA ARG A 59 14.18 6.05 17.70
C ARG A 59 13.08 5.17 18.25
N ILE A 60 12.44 4.44 17.35
CA ILE A 60 11.28 3.60 17.65
C ILE A 60 11.45 2.23 17.01
N GLN A 61 11.03 1.18 17.71
CA GLN A 61 10.98 -0.18 17.16
C GLN A 61 9.60 -0.77 17.40
N TYR A 62 8.83 -0.94 16.33
CA TYR A 62 7.48 -1.52 16.43
C TYR A 62 7.54 -3.01 16.75
N LYS A 63 6.78 -3.40 17.79
CA LYS A 63 6.56 -4.80 18.18
C LYS A 63 5.23 -5.34 17.67
N HIS A 64 4.28 -4.45 17.46
CA HIS A 64 2.96 -4.79 16.98
C HIS A 64 2.32 -3.59 16.29
N ILE A 65 1.73 -3.83 15.13
CA ILE A 65 0.78 -2.93 14.47
C ILE A 65 -0.46 -3.75 14.15
N ASN A 66 -1.63 -3.13 14.33
CA ASN A 66 -2.91 -3.74 14.02
C ASN A 66 -3.01 -4.10 12.54
N SER A 67 -3.50 -5.31 12.25
CA SER A 67 -3.60 -5.86 10.91
C SER A 67 -4.85 -5.43 10.14
N ALA A 68 -5.68 -4.55 10.70
CA ALA A 68 -6.83 -4.00 10.00
C ALA A 68 -6.42 -3.35 8.67
N SER A 69 -7.29 -3.46 7.67
CA SER A 69 -7.02 -3.05 6.28
C SER A 69 -6.52 -1.61 6.20
N HIS A 70 -7.14 -0.68 6.92
CA HIS A 70 -6.77 0.74 6.89
C HIS A 70 -5.44 1.10 7.58
N TYR A 71 -4.77 0.14 8.23
CA TYR A 71 -3.41 0.28 8.76
C TYR A 71 -2.37 -0.54 8.00
N HIS A 72 -2.77 -1.22 6.92
CA HIS A 72 -1.91 -2.14 6.18
C HIS A 72 -0.56 -1.52 5.78
N TYR A 73 -0.60 -0.32 5.21
CA TYR A 73 0.60 0.36 4.74
C TYR A 73 1.52 0.80 5.88
N ALA A 74 0.97 1.30 6.99
CA ALA A 74 1.73 1.57 8.21
C ALA A 74 2.38 0.28 8.75
N ALA A 75 1.67 -0.84 8.77
CA ALA A 75 2.22 -2.13 9.18
C ALA A 75 3.35 -2.59 8.25
N TYR A 76 3.21 -2.34 6.95
CA TYR A 76 4.23 -2.68 5.96
C TYR A 76 5.50 -1.83 6.16
N LEU A 77 5.40 -0.51 6.29
CA LEU A 77 6.57 0.37 6.42
C LEU A 77 7.21 0.37 7.81
N LEU A 78 6.40 0.38 8.88
CA LEU A 78 6.91 0.55 10.26
C LEU A 78 7.18 -0.78 10.96
N PHE A 79 6.34 -1.80 10.78
CA PHE A 79 6.46 -3.06 11.53
C PHE A 79 7.35 -4.10 10.83
N ARG A 80 7.31 -4.21 9.49
CA ARG A 80 8.13 -5.22 8.79
C ARG A 80 9.63 -5.00 8.83
N GLN A 81 10.06 -3.77 9.11
CA GLN A 81 11.47 -3.43 9.28
C GLN A 81 12.11 -4.27 10.40
N LYS A 82 11.32 -4.64 11.43
CA LYS A 82 11.78 -5.40 12.62
C LYS A 82 13.06 -4.86 13.25
N ARG A 83 13.36 -3.58 13.05
CA ARG A 83 14.55 -2.88 13.54
C ARG A 83 14.16 -1.55 14.17
N TRP A 84 15.13 -0.92 14.82
CA TRP A 84 15.02 0.47 15.20
C TRP A 84 14.99 1.37 13.97
N ILE A 85 14.07 2.32 13.99
CA ILE A 85 13.84 3.33 12.97
C ILE A 85 14.12 4.68 13.67
N ASN A 86 14.94 5.52 13.04
CA ASN A 86 15.25 6.83 13.59
C ASN A 86 14.07 7.79 13.40
N GLU A 87 14.16 8.98 13.99
CA GLU A 87 13.15 10.03 13.90
C GLU A 87 12.73 10.35 12.46
N GLU A 88 13.68 10.70 11.59
CA GLU A 88 13.42 11.13 10.21
C GLU A 88 12.66 10.04 9.44
N GLU A 89 13.14 8.80 9.49
CA GLU A 89 12.53 7.68 8.80
C GLU A 89 11.15 7.32 9.37
N ALA A 90 10.99 7.38 10.70
CA ALA A 90 9.70 7.09 11.34
C ALA A 90 8.64 8.14 10.99
N LEU A 91 9.03 9.42 10.92
CA LEU A 91 8.14 10.50 10.51
C LEU A 91 7.78 10.40 9.02
N GLU A 92 8.74 10.05 8.17
CA GLU A 92 8.47 9.87 6.74
C GLU A 92 7.52 8.69 6.50
N PHE A 93 7.77 7.52 7.09
CA PHE A 93 6.86 6.38 6.98
C PHE A 93 5.47 6.67 7.55
N SER A 94 5.40 7.40 8.66
CA SER A 94 4.15 7.87 9.25
C SER A 94 3.36 8.76 8.28
N ARG A 95 4.03 9.72 7.65
CA ARG A 95 3.45 10.65 6.67
C ARG A 95 2.94 9.91 5.43
N GLN A 96 3.75 9.01 4.86
CA GLN A 96 3.37 8.22 3.71
C GLN A 96 2.13 7.35 4.02
N ALA A 97 2.11 6.69 5.19
CA ALA A 97 0.97 5.87 5.59
C ALA A 97 -0.32 6.65 5.81
N TYR A 98 -0.24 7.88 6.33
CA TYR A 98 -1.39 8.76 6.43
C TYR A 98 -1.98 9.10 5.07
N ILE A 99 -1.13 9.47 4.11
CA ILE A 99 -1.56 9.80 2.74
C ILE A 99 -2.25 8.60 2.11
N GLN A 100 -1.66 7.39 2.20
CA GLN A 100 -2.25 6.19 1.62
C GLN A 100 -3.60 5.84 2.26
N ARG A 101 -3.70 5.92 3.60
CA ARG A 101 -4.98 5.68 4.30
C ARG A 101 -6.06 6.66 3.84
N HIS A 102 -5.74 7.93 3.71
CA HIS A 102 -6.70 8.94 3.29
C HIS A 102 -7.15 8.73 1.84
N ARG A 103 -6.22 8.35 0.95
CA ARG A 103 -6.54 7.99 -0.44
C ARG A 103 -7.42 6.74 -0.50
N LEU A 104 -7.14 5.73 0.31
CA LEU A 104 -7.97 4.52 0.38
C LEU A 104 -9.41 4.87 0.79
N GLN A 105 -9.59 5.69 1.83
CA GLN A 105 -10.91 6.17 2.26
C GLN A 105 -11.64 6.95 1.16
N GLN A 106 -10.93 7.79 0.40
CA GLN A 106 -11.51 8.49 -0.75
C GLN A 106 -11.98 7.51 -1.83
N VAL A 107 -11.15 6.51 -2.18
CA VAL A 107 -11.47 5.50 -3.18
C VAL A 107 -12.68 4.66 -2.76
N GLU A 108 -12.74 4.23 -1.51
CA GLU A 108 -13.88 3.50 -0.92
C GLU A 108 -15.17 4.32 -0.94
N ALA A 109 -15.07 5.65 -0.82
CA ALA A 109 -16.18 6.58 -1.01
C ALA A 109 -16.49 6.88 -2.49
N GLY A 110 -15.85 6.20 -3.44
CA GLY A 110 -16.02 6.41 -4.89
C GLY A 110 -15.34 7.67 -5.44
N ASN A 111 -14.55 8.35 -4.62
CA ASN A 111 -13.82 9.55 -4.97
C ASN A 111 -12.41 9.21 -5.50
N LEU A 112 -12.24 9.43 -6.81
CA LEU A 112 -10.97 9.26 -7.52
C LEU A 112 -10.37 10.59 -7.99
N THR A 113 -10.86 11.75 -7.53
CA THR A 113 -10.43 13.07 -8.04
C THR A 113 -8.98 13.42 -7.72
N TRP A 114 -8.34 12.67 -6.82
CA TRP A 114 -6.92 12.81 -6.50
C TRP A 114 -6.02 12.12 -7.55
N LEU A 115 -6.58 11.25 -8.40
CA LEU A 115 -5.88 10.72 -9.57
C LEU A 115 -5.92 11.76 -10.68
N THR A 116 -4.82 12.48 -10.86
CA THR A 116 -4.68 13.41 -11.98
C THR A 116 -4.49 12.60 -13.27
N PRO A 117 -5.30 12.86 -14.32
CA PRO A 117 -5.08 12.23 -15.62
C PRO A 117 -3.66 12.44 -16.13
N ILE A 118 -3.07 11.37 -16.63
CA ILE A 118 -1.71 11.33 -17.16
C ILE A 118 -1.79 11.53 -18.67
N VAL A 119 -1.02 12.49 -19.18
CA VAL A 119 -0.82 12.61 -20.62
C VAL A 119 0.09 11.48 -21.07
N LEU A 120 -0.44 10.59 -21.89
CA LEU A 120 0.34 9.53 -22.51
C LEU A 120 1.02 10.08 -23.77
N THR A 121 2.27 9.69 -23.96
CA THR A 121 3.03 10.05 -25.16
C THR A 121 2.48 9.30 -26.38
N GLU A 122 2.85 9.71 -27.59
CA GLU A 122 2.35 9.16 -28.87
C GLU A 122 2.49 7.63 -29.01
N ALA A 123 3.31 6.96 -28.20
CA ALA A 123 3.48 5.51 -28.19
C ALA A 123 2.21 4.71 -27.80
N PHE A 124 1.15 5.36 -27.33
CA PHE A 124 -0.10 4.73 -26.89
C PHE A 124 -1.26 4.97 -27.88
N GLU A 125 -1.03 4.72 -29.17
CA GLU A 125 -1.97 5.02 -30.29
C GLU A 125 -3.37 4.38 -30.17
N THR A 126 -3.55 3.37 -29.30
CA THR A 126 -4.80 2.61 -29.17
C THR A 126 -5.77 3.16 -28.11
N ILE A 127 -5.44 4.26 -27.45
CA ILE A 127 -6.30 4.88 -26.44
C ILE A 127 -7.24 5.86 -27.14
N HIS A 128 -8.55 5.69 -26.92
CA HIS A 128 -9.53 6.57 -27.53
C HIS A 128 -9.42 7.99 -26.95
N SER A 129 -9.83 8.98 -27.75
CA SER A 129 -9.78 10.40 -27.36
C SER A 129 -10.64 10.75 -26.13
N ASP A 130 -11.57 9.88 -25.76
CA ASP A 130 -12.45 10.02 -24.60
C ASP A 130 -12.06 9.10 -23.41
N GLU A 131 -10.89 8.47 -23.49
CA GLU A 131 -10.26 7.74 -22.39
C GLU A 131 -9.22 8.60 -21.68
N GLU A 132 -9.34 8.66 -20.36
CA GLU A 132 -8.37 9.34 -19.52
C GLU A 132 -7.48 8.30 -18.83
N ALA A 133 -6.17 8.37 -19.06
CA ALA A 133 -5.22 7.51 -18.36
C ALA A 133 -5.06 8.00 -16.92
N LEU A 134 -5.33 7.13 -15.95
CA LEU A 134 -5.29 7.44 -14.52
C LEU A 134 -4.02 6.92 -13.85
N LEU A 135 -3.55 5.74 -14.27
CA LEU A 135 -2.32 5.13 -13.75
C LEU A 135 -1.47 4.58 -14.90
N ASN A 136 -0.16 4.65 -14.74
CA ASN A 136 0.83 4.09 -15.66
C ASN A 136 1.89 3.32 -14.85
N ILE A 137 1.82 1.98 -14.91
CA ILE A 137 2.61 1.08 -14.07
C ILE A 137 3.51 0.23 -14.94
N LYS A 138 4.82 0.49 -14.86
CA LYS A 138 5.84 -0.23 -15.61
C LYS A 138 6.24 -1.52 -14.90
N GLY A 139 6.73 -2.51 -15.66
CA GLY A 139 7.26 -3.76 -15.09
C GLY A 139 6.16 -4.70 -14.57
N CYS A 140 4.98 -4.67 -15.19
CA CYS A 140 3.92 -5.64 -14.96
C CYS A 140 4.23 -6.93 -15.72
N GLN A 141 3.87 -8.08 -15.15
CA GLN A 141 4.02 -9.39 -15.78
C GLN A 141 2.65 -9.93 -16.16
N LEU A 142 2.47 -10.32 -17.42
CA LEU A 142 1.29 -11.04 -17.91
C LEU A 142 1.60 -12.53 -17.92
N GLY A 143 0.77 -13.31 -17.25
CA GLY A 143 0.87 -14.76 -17.21
C GLY A 143 -0.44 -15.44 -17.57
N ARG A 144 -0.35 -16.76 -17.77
CA ARG A 144 -1.49 -17.64 -18.04
C ARG A 144 -1.47 -18.83 -17.09
N ARG A 145 -2.59 -19.10 -16.43
CA ARG A 145 -2.80 -20.31 -15.64
C ARG A 145 -3.08 -21.48 -16.57
N ILE A 146 -2.24 -22.51 -16.51
CA ILE A 146 -2.43 -23.77 -17.23
C ILE A 146 -2.93 -24.79 -16.21
N ALA A 147 -4.06 -25.44 -16.51
CA ALA A 147 -4.51 -26.58 -15.72
C ALA A 147 -3.49 -27.72 -15.93
N ALA A 148 -2.82 -28.14 -14.86
CA ALA A 148 -2.02 -29.35 -14.91
C ALA A 148 -2.98 -30.56 -14.90
N GLU A 149 -2.84 -31.45 -15.88
CA GLU A 149 -3.71 -32.64 -16.01
C GLU A 149 -3.54 -33.63 -14.85
N GLU A 150 -2.47 -33.53 -14.07
CA GLU A 150 -2.25 -34.37 -12.89
C GLU A 150 -1.73 -33.52 -11.72
N GLN A 151 -2.45 -33.60 -10.59
CA GLN A 151 -2.11 -33.04 -9.26
C GLN A 151 -2.14 -31.51 -9.14
N ASN A 152 -3.31 -30.92 -8.82
CA ASN A 152 -3.59 -29.69 -8.02
C ASN A 152 -2.60 -28.48 -7.99
N ASN A 153 -1.61 -28.44 -8.87
CA ASN A 153 -0.60 -27.43 -9.01
C ASN A 153 -0.96 -26.65 -10.26
N THR A 154 -1.41 -25.41 -10.07
CA THR A 154 -1.61 -24.51 -11.20
C THR A 154 -0.24 -24.12 -11.74
N THR A 155 0.11 -24.62 -12.91
CA THR A 155 1.34 -24.17 -13.60
C THR A 155 1.09 -22.79 -14.17
N ILE A 156 2.02 -21.87 -13.90
CA ILE A 156 2.00 -20.50 -14.44
C ILE A 156 2.94 -20.46 -15.63
N ALA A 157 2.42 -20.11 -16.80
CA ALA A 157 3.25 -19.81 -17.96
C ALA A 157 3.39 -18.28 -18.10
N PRO A 158 4.60 -17.73 -18.14
CA PRO A 158 4.80 -16.34 -18.52
C PRO A 158 4.33 -16.15 -19.96
N VAL A 159 3.62 -15.05 -20.21
CA VAL A 159 3.08 -14.70 -21.53
C VAL A 159 3.80 -13.47 -22.07
N ASP A 160 3.91 -12.42 -21.27
CA ASP A 160 4.49 -11.15 -21.71
C ASP A 160 4.90 -10.31 -20.48
N SER A 161 5.65 -9.24 -20.67
CA SER A 161 5.98 -8.26 -19.63
C SER A 161 5.93 -6.86 -20.20
N GLY A 162 5.53 -5.88 -19.39
CA GLY A 162 5.25 -4.57 -19.97
C GLY A 162 4.72 -3.51 -19.03
N THR A 163 3.97 -2.58 -19.61
CA THR A 163 3.39 -1.43 -18.93
C THR A 163 1.87 -1.56 -18.89
N LEU A 164 1.30 -1.51 -17.69
CA LEU A 164 -0.14 -1.44 -17.50
C LEU A 164 -0.57 0.03 -17.42
N VAL A 165 -1.48 0.44 -18.31
CA VAL A 165 -2.21 1.70 -18.20
C VAL A 165 -3.62 1.40 -17.73
N VAL A 166 -4.01 2.06 -16.66
CA VAL A 166 -5.38 2.05 -16.12
C VAL A 166 -6.06 3.31 -16.61
N THR A 167 -7.13 3.19 -17.39
CA THR A 167 -7.92 4.36 -17.82
C THR A 167 -9.18 4.51 -16.97
N ASN A 168 -10.06 5.45 -17.29
CA ASN A 168 -11.41 5.50 -16.75
C ASN A 168 -12.35 4.47 -17.41
N ARG A 169 -11.94 3.82 -18.52
CA ARG A 169 -12.80 2.90 -19.29
C ARG A 169 -12.33 1.46 -19.35
N ARG A 170 -11.04 1.20 -19.30
CA ARG A 170 -10.50 -0.15 -19.46
C ARG A 170 -9.05 -0.21 -19.03
N LEU A 171 -8.53 -1.43 -18.99
CA LEU A 171 -7.12 -1.68 -18.86
C LEU A 171 -6.52 -1.90 -20.23
N HIS A 172 -5.33 -1.35 -20.38
CA HIS A 172 -4.50 -1.64 -21.52
C HIS A 172 -3.12 -2.03 -21.01
N PHE A 173 -2.60 -3.15 -21.50
CA PHE A 173 -1.29 -3.67 -21.15
C PHE A 173 -0.42 -3.69 -22.41
N TRP A 174 0.59 -2.84 -22.44
CA TRP A 174 1.59 -2.80 -23.50
C TRP A 174 2.70 -3.75 -23.14
N GLY A 175 2.54 -4.98 -23.61
CA GLY A 175 3.59 -5.99 -23.57
C GLY A 175 4.71 -5.68 -24.55
N GLN A 176 5.82 -6.39 -24.39
CA GLN A 176 6.96 -6.31 -25.31
C GLN A 176 6.63 -6.92 -26.67
N GLU A 177 5.78 -7.95 -26.71
CA GLU A 177 5.40 -8.62 -27.95
C GLU A 177 4.21 -7.95 -28.62
N ARG A 178 3.18 -7.59 -27.84
CA ARG A 178 1.95 -6.98 -28.36
C ARG A 178 1.17 -6.20 -27.30
N PRO A 179 0.30 -5.25 -27.70
CA PRO A 179 -0.67 -4.66 -26.79
C PRO A 179 -1.83 -5.63 -26.49
N TRP A 180 -2.34 -5.55 -25.27
CA TRP A 180 -3.50 -6.30 -24.77
C TRP A 180 -4.51 -5.33 -24.17
N ILE A 181 -5.79 -5.53 -24.43
CA ILE A 181 -6.85 -4.63 -23.97
C ILE A 181 -7.89 -5.46 -23.21
N TYR A 182 -8.23 -5.02 -22.00
CA TYR A 182 -9.19 -5.68 -21.12
C TYR A 182 -10.25 -4.70 -20.65
N GLU A 183 -11.50 -4.96 -21.00
CA GLU A 183 -12.65 -4.24 -20.45
C GLU A 183 -12.80 -4.52 -18.94
N TRP A 184 -13.41 -3.58 -18.19
CA TRP A 184 -13.59 -3.75 -16.75
C TRP A 184 -14.35 -5.01 -16.34
N ASN A 185 -15.30 -5.45 -17.18
CA ASN A 185 -16.09 -6.66 -16.97
C ASN A 185 -15.30 -7.95 -17.23
N ALA A 186 -14.16 -7.87 -17.94
CA ALA A 186 -13.26 -9.00 -18.18
C ALA A 186 -12.40 -9.32 -16.95
N ILE A 187 -12.23 -8.36 -16.04
CA ILE A 187 -11.54 -8.61 -14.77
C ILE A 187 -12.48 -9.41 -13.88
N ARG A 188 -12.03 -10.59 -13.46
CA ARG A 188 -12.73 -11.46 -12.50
C ARG A 188 -12.49 -10.96 -11.08
N SER A 189 -11.22 -10.78 -10.71
CA SER A 189 -10.81 -10.39 -9.37
C SER A 189 -9.61 -9.44 -9.42
N ALA A 190 -9.53 -8.57 -8.42
CA ALA A 190 -8.34 -7.78 -8.12
C ALA A 190 -8.00 -8.06 -6.66
N THR A 191 -6.80 -8.57 -6.40
CA THR A 191 -6.35 -8.97 -5.07
C THR A 191 -4.95 -8.44 -4.80
N TYR A 192 -4.60 -8.31 -3.52
CA TYR A 192 -3.25 -7.99 -3.12
C TYR A 192 -2.82 -8.90 -1.98
N LYS A 193 -1.53 -9.22 -1.94
CA LYS A 193 -0.89 -9.96 -0.87
C LYS A 193 0.49 -9.39 -0.65
N ASN A 194 0.77 -8.99 0.59
CA ASN A 194 1.99 -8.24 0.91
C ASN A 194 2.07 -6.98 0.05
N ASN A 195 3.15 -6.86 -0.75
CA ASN A 195 3.38 -5.73 -1.64
C ASN A 195 3.10 -6.06 -3.11
N THR A 196 2.44 -7.19 -3.38
CA THR A 196 2.11 -7.62 -4.74
C THR A 196 0.61 -7.47 -4.93
N TRP A 197 0.21 -6.92 -6.07
CA TRP A 197 -1.17 -6.99 -6.53
C TRP A 197 -1.28 -7.92 -7.75
N THR A 198 -2.45 -8.51 -7.90
CA THR A 198 -2.78 -9.43 -8.98
C THR A 198 -4.18 -9.12 -9.50
N LEU A 199 -4.28 -8.96 -10.81
CA LEU A 199 -5.52 -8.89 -11.56
C LEU A 199 -5.73 -10.24 -12.23
N GLU A 200 -6.85 -10.90 -11.95
CA GLU A 200 -7.25 -12.12 -12.65
C GLU A 200 -8.39 -11.79 -13.59
N PHE A 201 -8.33 -12.31 -14.80
CA PHE A 201 -9.35 -12.11 -15.82
C PHE A 201 -10.31 -13.32 -15.86
N ASN A 202 -11.41 -13.18 -16.58
CA ASN A 202 -12.41 -14.25 -16.75
C ASN A 202 -11.87 -15.42 -17.59
N ASP A 203 -10.82 -15.17 -18.37
CA ASP A 203 -10.06 -16.21 -19.06
C ASP A 203 -8.97 -16.80 -18.12
N THR A 204 -7.93 -17.39 -18.69
CA THR A 204 -6.82 -17.96 -17.93
C THR A 204 -5.70 -16.95 -17.65
N HIS A 205 -5.81 -15.70 -18.10
CA HIS A 205 -4.79 -14.70 -17.91
C HIS A 205 -4.83 -14.06 -16.53
N PHE A 206 -3.67 -13.55 -16.11
CA PHE A 206 -3.54 -12.67 -14.97
C PHE A 206 -2.40 -11.67 -15.21
N ILE A 207 -2.50 -10.50 -14.60
CA ILE A 207 -1.41 -9.52 -14.53
C ILE A 207 -0.99 -9.38 -13.07
N GLU A 208 0.31 -9.44 -12.81
CA GLU A 208 0.87 -9.21 -11.48
C GLU A 208 1.98 -8.18 -11.50
N HIS A 209 2.18 -7.52 -10.35
CA HIS A 209 3.24 -6.55 -10.17
C HIS A 209 3.60 -6.41 -8.68
N LEU A 210 4.90 -6.26 -8.42
CA LEU A 210 5.41 -5.86 -7.11
C LEU A 210 5.33 -4.34 -7.01
N ALA A 211 4.41 -3.82 -6.20
CA ALA A 211 4.19 -2.39 -6.05
C ALA A 211 5.45 -1.68 -5.56
N ASP A 212 5.70 -0.49 -6.12
CA ASP A 212 6.74 0.39 -5.61
C ASP A 212 6.24 1.12 -4.36
N GLN A 213 7.07 1.21 -3.32
CA GLN A 213 6.71 1.83 -2.05
C GLN A 213 6.38 3.31 -2.22
N ASP A 214 6.99 3.98 -3.20
CA ASP A 214 6.96 5.44 -3.32
C ASP A 214 5.79 6.01 -4.17
N ARG A 215 4.98 5.16 -4.81
CA ARG A 215 3.95 5.63 -5.76
C ARG A 215 2.54 5.29 -5.34
N LEU A 216 2.22 4.01 -5.34
CA LEU A 216 0.87 3.53 -5.10
C LEU A 216 0.96 2.10 -4.60
N ASP A 217 0.58 1.88 -3.35
CA ASP A 217 0.73 0.58 -2.74
C ASP A 217 -0.28 -0.43 -3.29
N ALA A 218 0.00 -1.72 -3.08
CA ALA A 218 -0.79 -2.79 -3.66
C ALA A 218 -2.27 -2.78 -3.19
N GLN A 219 -2.56 -2.36 -1.96
CA GLN A 219 -3.93 -2.24 -1.47
C GLN A 219 -4.65 -1.09 -2.16
N LEU A 220 -4.03 0.10 -2.22
CA LEU A 220 -4.63 1.24 -2.88
C LEU A 220 -4.88 0.96 -4.37
N PHE A 221 -3.96 0.26 -5.04
CA PHE A 221 -4.14 -0.16 -6.43
C PHE A 221 -5.41 -0.98 -6.61
N VAL A 222 -5.56 -2.04 -5.82
CA VAL A 222 -6.72 -2.93 -5.88
C VAL A 222 -8.01 -2.17 -5.58
N ALA A 223 -7.99 -1.26 -4.61
CA ALA A 223 -9.15 -0.42 -4.31
C ALA A 223 -9.54 0.47 -5.51
N VAL A 224 -8.57 1.09 -6.19
CA VAL A 224 -8.82 1.91 -7.39
C VAL A 224 -9.43 1.07 -8.50
N ILE A 225 -8.87 -0.12 -8.78
CA ILE A 225 -9.40 -1.03 -9.80
C ILE A 225 -10.85 -1.45 -9.48
N ASN A 226 -11.12 -1.81 -8.22
CA ASN A 226 -12.49 -2.19 -7.81
C ASN A 226 -13.47 -1.01 -7.92
N SER A 227 -13.05 0.20 -7.54
CA SER A 227 -13.87 1.41 -7.68
C SER A 227 -14.22 1.69 -9.15
N LEU A 228 -13.26 1.56 -10.07
CA LEU A 228 -13.47 1.73 -11.50
C LEU A 228 -14.39 0.67 -12.10
N ARG A 229 -14.27 -0.59 -11.65
CA ARG A 229 -15.13 -1.71 -12.09
C ARG A 229 -16.59 -1.52 -11.67
N MET A 230 -16.84 -0.92 -10.50
CA MET A 230 -18.19 -0.75 -9.94
C MET A 230 -18.96 0.47 -10.47
N LYS A 231 -18.29 1.43 -11.13
CA LYS A 231 -18.95 2.61 -11.72
C LYS A 231 -19.72 2.30 -13.03
N ARG A 232 -19.89 1.04 -13.39
CA ARG A 232 -20.58 0.55 -14.59
C ARG A 232 -21.66 -0.46 -14.20
#